data_AF-A0A9D8SHK2-F1
#
_entry.id   AF-A0A9D8SHK2-F1
#
_cell.length_a   1.000
_cell.length_b   1.000
_cell.length_c   1.000
_cell.angle_alpha   90.00
_cell.angle_beta   90.00
_cell.angle_gamma   90.00
#
_symmetry.space_group_name_H-M   'P 1'
#
loop_
_entity.id
_entity.type
_entity.pdbx_description
1 polymer ?
#
loop_
_entity_poly.entity_id
_entity_poly.type
_entity_poly.pdbx_seq_one_letter_code
_entity_poly.pdbx_strand_id
1 'polypeptide(L)' 'MLTILAAIFVFGVLVTVHELGHFITAKMTGMKVEEFAIGFGPNIYQQKDGDTLYSLRVIPLGGYNKIAG' A
#
# COMPACT_ATOMS: atom_id res chain seq x y z
N MET A 1 -11.06 10.24 22.20
CA MET A 1 -10.45 10.94 21.04
C MET A 1 -9.02 10.45 20.80
N LEU A 2 -8.11 10.58 21.77
CA LEU A 2 -6.72 10.11 21.65
C LEU A 2 -6.59 8.62 21.28
N THR A 3 -7.40 7.75 21.89
CA THR A 3 -7.40 6.30 21.62
C THR A 3 -7.79 5.95 20.18
N ILE A 4 -8.75 6.68 19.62
CA ILE A 4 -9.22 6.48 18.24
C ILE A 4 -8.13 6.91 17.25
N LEU A 5 -7.52 8.07 17.48
CA LEU A 5 -6.42 8.57 16.66
C LEU A 5 -5.20 7.63 16.72
N ALA A 6 -4.86 7.14 17.92
CA ALA A 6 -3.79 6.17 18.11
C ALA A 6 -4.09 4.85 17.39
N ALA A 7 -5.33 4.35 17.45
CA ALA A 7 -5.73 3.15 16.74
C ALA A 7 -5.59 3.32 15.22
N ILE A 8 -6.11 4.41 14.64
CA ILE A 8 -5.98 4.70 13.20
C ILE A 8 -4.51 4.75 12.79
N PHE A 9 -3.66 5.40 13.60
CA PHE A 9 -2.23 5.48 13.33
C PHE A 9 -1.54 4.11 13.36
N VAL A 10 -1.75 3.33 14.42
CA VAL A 10 -1.15 1.99 14.57
C VAL A 10 -1.62 1.05 13.47
N PHE A 11 -2.91 1.03 13.16
CA PHE A 11 -3.45 0.22 12.06
C PHE A 11 -2.91 0.67 10.71
N GLY A 12 -2.80 1.98 10.46
CA GLY A 12 -2.23 2.51 9.22
C GLY A 12 -0.78 2.07 9.03
N VAL A 13 0.04 2.13 10.08
CA VAL A 13 1.43 1.64 10.04
C VAL A 13 1.46 0.13 9.82
N LEU A 14 0.67 -0.64 10.58
CA LEU A 14 0.64 -2.10 10.51
C LEU A 14 0.29 -2.59 9.11
N VAL A 15 -0.79 -2.07 8.51
CA VAL A 15 -1.21 -2.49 7.17
C VAL A 15 -0.18 -2.05 6.13
N THR A 16 0.38 -0.84 6.24
CA THR A 16 1.43 -0.38 5.32
C THR A 16 2.63 -1.33 5.32
N VAL A 17 3.10 -1.74 6.50
CA VAL A 17 4.22 -2.70 6.63
C VAL A 17 3.82 -4.08 6.10
N HIS A 18 2.59 -4.54 6.34
CA HIS A 18 2.07 -5.81 5.82
C HIS A 18 2.10 -5.84 4.28
N GLU A 19 1.54 -4.81 3.64
CA GLU A 19 1.51 -4.75 2.18
C GLU A 19 2.89 -4.52 1.57
N LEU A 20 3.76 -3.79 2.26
CA LEU A 20 5.15 -3.68 1.85
C LEU A 20 5.85 -5.05 1.86
N GLY A 21 5.54 -5.92 2.83
CA GLY A 21 6.04 -7.29 2.88
C GLY A 21 5.64 -8.11 1.65
N HIS A 22 4.37 -8.06 1.26
CA HIS A 22 3.88 -8.69 0.03
C HIS A 22 4.55 -8.13 -1.23
N PHE A 23 4.66 -6.80 -1.30
CA PHE A 23 5.31 -6.11 -2.41
C PHE A 23 6.77 -6.55 -2.59
N ILE A 24 7.55 -6.51 -1.51
CA ILE A 24 8.96 -6.91 -1.50
C ILE A 24 9.08 -8.38 -1.91
N THR A 25 8.25 -9.26 -1.33
CA THR A 25 8.26 -10.70 -1.64
C THR A 25 7.97 -10.94 -3.11
N ALA A 26 6.96 -10.27 -3.68
CA ALA A 26 6.61 -10.38 -5.10
C ALA A 26 7.75 -9.90 -6.01
N LYS A 27 8.38 -8.77 -5.68
CA LYS A 27 9.53 -8.26 -6.46
C LYS A 27 10.74 -9.18 -6.35
N MET A 28 10.99 -9.77 -5.18
CA MET A 28 12.11 -10.71 -4.96
C MET A 28 11.92 -12.04 -5.70
N THR A 29 10.68 -12.51 -5.86
CA THR A 29 10.36 -13.74 -6.62
C THR A 29 10.23 -13.50 -8.12
N GLY A 30 10.41 -12.26 -8.58
CA GLY A 30 10.30 -11.89 -10.00
C GLY A 30 8.86 -11.75 -10.49
N MET A 31 7.86 -11.74 -9.59
CA MET A 31 6.48 -11.47 -9.96
C MET A 31 6.32 -10.00 -10.37
N LYS A 32 5.51 -9.78 -11.42
CA LYS A 32 5.17 -8.43 -11.85
C LYS A 32 4.14 -7.85 -10.89
N VAL A 33 4.40 -6.66 -10.36
CA VAL A 33 3.43 -5.89 -9.58
C VAL A 33 2.98 -4.71 -10.43
N GLU A 34 1.70 -4.68 -10.81
CA GLU A 34 1.11 -3.61 -11.63
C GLU A 34 0.85 -2.35 -10.81
N GLU A 35 0.36 -2.50 -9.57
CA GLU A 35 0.10 -1.37 -8.67
C GLU A 35 0.40 -1.77 -7.22
N PHE A 36 1.12 -0.89 -6.53
CA PHE A 36 1.27 -0.91 -5.08
C PHE A 36 0.60 0.34 -4.52
N ALA A 37 -0.48 0.15 -3.78
CA ALA A 37 -1.29 1.24 -3.24
C ALA A 37 -1.22 1.26 -1.71
N ILE A 38 -0.92 2.44 -1.15
CA ILE A 38 -1.07 2.73 0.27
C ILE A 38 -2.35 3.53 0.45
N GLY A 39 -3.27 2.98 1.23
CA GLY A 39 -4.59 3.51 1.48
C GLY A 39 -5.67 3.09 0.48
N PHE A 40 -6.88 3.62 0.68
CA PHE A 40 -8.05 3.41 -0.18
C PHE A 40 -8.68 4.72 -0.65
N GLY A 41 -9.58 4.61 -1.62
CA GLY A 41 -10.38 5.73 -2.12
C GLY A 41 -9.66 6.54 -3.20
N PRO A 42 -9.97 7.85 -3.33
CA PRO A 42 -9.39 8.73 -4.33
C PRO A 42 -7.86 8.79 -4.21
N ASN A 43 -7.21 8.85 -5.36
CA ASN A 43 -5.76 8.93 -5.44
C ASN A 43 -5.30 10.36 -5.13
N ILE A 44 -4.39 10.50 -4.16
CA ILE A 44 -3.72 11.77 -3.84
C ILE A 44 -2.50 11.94 -4.73
N TYR A 45 -1.73 10.87 -4.88
CA TYR A 45 -0.47 10.88 -5.59
C TYR A 45 -0.17 9.52 -6.20
N GLN A 46 0.29 9.53 -7.45
CA GLN A 46 0.77 8.33 -8.12
C GLN A 46 2.04 8.60 -8.89
N GLN A 47 2.95 7.63 -8.82
CA GLN A 47 4.18 7.62 -9.59
C GLN A 47 4.39 6.23 -10.16
N LYS A 48 4.66 6.15 -11.46
CA LYS A 48 5.04 4.89 -12.10
C LYS A 48 6.55 4.76 -12.12
N ASP A 49 7.07 3.64 -11.64
CA ASP A 49 8.48 3.27 -11.76
C ASP A 49 8.60 1.83 -12.28
N GLY A 50 9.23 1.69 -13.44
CA GLY A 50 9.24 0.45 -14.23
C GLY A 50 7.84 -0.07 -14.52
N ASP A 51 7.58 -1.30 -14.06
CA ASP A 51 6.30 -2.00 -14.21
C ASP A 51 5.28 -1.70 -13.12
N THR A 52 5.67 -0.98 -12.05
CA THR A 52 4.86 -0.81 -10.85
C THR A 52 4.35 0.63 -10.75
N LEU A 53 3.04 0.78 -10.60
CA LEU A 53 2.39 2.04 -10.22
C LEU A 53 2.34 2.15 -8.70
N TYR A 54 3.06 3.10 -8.13
CA TYR A 54 3.00 3.43 -6.70
C TYR A 54 1.90 4.46 -6.50
N SER A 55 0.88 4.16 -5.70
CA SER A 55 -0.24 5.07 -5.43
C SER A 55 -0.42 5.32 -3.94
N LEU A 56 -0.73 6.58 -3.59
CA LEU A 56 -1.06 7.02 -2.25
C LEU A 56 -2.47 7.60 -2.25
N ARG A 57 -3.33 7.09 -1.37
CA ARG A 57 -4.77 7.38 -1.38
C ARG A 57 -5.25 7.97 -0.06
N VAL A 58 -6.40 8.63 -0.10
CA VAL A 58 -6.90 9.48 1.00
C VAL A 58 -7.17 8.71 2.30
N ILE A 59 -7.61 7.46 2.22
CA ILE A 59 -8.02 6.69 3.41
C ILE A 59 -6.84 5.84 3.88
N PRO A 60 -6.20 6.13 5.03
CA PRO A 60 -4.98 5.45 5.49
C PRO A 60 -5.25 4.08 6.15
N LEU A 61 -6.49 3.57 6.07
CA LEU A 61 -6.93 2.33 6.72
C LEU A 61 -6.78 1.10 5.82
N GLY A 62 -5.75 1.08 4.97
CA GLY A 62 -5.33 -0.13 4.30
C GLY A 62 -4.36 0.10 3.14
N GLY A 63 -4.40 -0.80 2.17
CA GLY A 63 -3.55 -0.79 0.99
C GLY A 63 -3.80 -2.05 0.18
N TYR A 64 -3.24 -2.12 -1.02
CA TYR A 64 -3.29 -3.34 -1.82
C TYR A 64 -2.11 -3.47 -2.77
N ASN A 65 -1.81 -4.71 -3.12
CA ASN A 65 -0.88 -5.07 -4.18
C ASN A 65 -1.64 -5.71 -5.34
N LYS A 66 -1.57 -5.10 -6.52
CA LYS A 66 -2.04 -5.72 -7.76
C LYS A 66 -0.89 -6.50 -8.38
N ILE A 67 -0.69 -7.72 -7.91
CA ILE A 67 0.33 -8.64 -8.42
C ILE A 67 -0.24 -9.36 -9.64
N ALA A 68 0.54 -9.45 -10.72
CA ALA A 68 0.17 -10.19 -11.91
C ALA A 68 0.10 -11.70 -11.58
N GLY A 69 -1.11 -12.25 -11.72
CA GLY A 69 -1.46 -13.63 -11.40
C GLY A 69 -2.96 -13.84 -11.53
#